data_AF-A0A7H4M7A2-F1
#
_entry.id   AF-A0A7H4M7A2-F1
#
_cell.length_a   1.000
_cell.length_b   1.000
_cell.length_c   1.000
_cell.angle_alpha   90.00
_cell.angle_beta   90.00
_cell.angle_gamma   90.00
#
_symmetry.space_group_name_H-M   'P 1'
#
loop_
_entity.id
_entity.type
_entity.pdbx_description
1 polymer ?
#
loop_
_entity_poly.entity_id
_entity_poly.type
_entity_poly.pdbx_seq_one_letter_code
_entity_poly.pdbx_strand_id
1 'polypeptide(L)'
;MSLEKEIVPKGDYHSSLEVIVENSYATSAGKLVVYLEGGHFNRQFGADEFALNTLSDAVAFGKKLISKYQKNIKLVYGILVDDLGIACSEDSCTLPQLEKISEPQTAGELPEEIEFFIQKNTLIKRDKLMVFSERTSKNRSIESIKKKLKDNTEGLLITENGSHTEIKLSAPDVIPFVLARKNGDVFTAKCPAIIFQHYKDILFKLKQRFIEARDFVIIDWSDFSDHNKVVQGRTALTVMQKPQNHNLTIANIFFGDDEGHIAKMEYSAVSSIKADPMVV
;
A
#
# COMPACT_ATOMS: atom_id res chain seq x y z
N MET A 1 -7.40 16.60 4.07
CA MET A 1 -8.37 16.49 5.17
C MET A 1 -8.44 15.01 5.55
N SER A 2 -7.77 14.61 6.63
CA SER A 2 -7.86 13.25 7.19
C SER A 2 -9.17 13.18 7.96
N LEU A 3 -10.05 12.25 7.60
CA LEU A 3 -11.22 11.93 8.42
C LEU A 3 -10.82 10.72 9.27
N GLU A 4 -10.39 10.96 10.51
CA GLU A 4 -10.26 9.89 11.50
C GLU A 4 -11.67 9.35 11.77
N LYS A 5 -11.90 8.07 11.45
CA LYS A 5 -13.12 7.38 11.84
C LYS A 5 -12.82 6.29 12.86
N GLU A 6 -13.81 6.15 13.73
CA GLU A 6 -13.96 5.24 14.86
C GLU A 6 -13.72 3.77 14.47
N ILE A 7 -13.39 2.93 15.45
CA ILE A 7 -13.36 1.47 15.26
C ILE A 7 -14.80 1.03 14.95
N VAL A 8 -15.00 0.39 13.79
CA VAL A 8 -16.31 -0.02 13.29
C VAL A 8 -16.36 -1.53 13.05
N PRO A 9 -17.53 -2.17 13.25
CA PRO A 9 -17.75 -3.57 12.87
C PRO A 9 -17.53 -3.83 11.37
N LYS A 10 -17.20 -5.09 11.03
CA LYS A 10 -16.94 -5.57 9.64
C LYS A 10 -17.94 -5.13 8.57
N GLY A 11 -19.22 -5.03 8.94
CA GLY A 11 -20.30 -4.62 8.04
C GLY A 11 -20.30 -3.13 7.70
N ASP A 12 -19.79 -2.30 8.60
CA ASP A 12 -19.99 -0.85 8.56
C ASP A 12 -18.91 -0.13 7.73
N TYR A 13 -17.68 -0.65 7.71
CA TYR A 13 -16.64 -0.05 6.84
C TYR A 13 -16.89 -0.35 5.36
N HIS A 14 -17.54 -1.46 4.98
CA HIS A 14 -17.85 -1.75 3.57
C HIS A 14 -18.72 -0.65 2.95
N SER A 15 -19.74 -0.20 3.67
CA SER A 15 -20.58 0.93 3.24
C SER A 15 -19.75 2.20 3.06
N SER A 16 -18.78 2.43 3.95
CA SER A 16 -17.86 3.57 3.84
C SER A 16 -16.92 3.46 2.64
N LEU A 17 -16.41 2.26 2.32
CA LEU A 17 -15.62 2.01 1.11
C LEU A 17 -16.45 2.22 -0.16
N GLU A 18 -17.73 1.81 -0.17
CA GLU A 18 -18.63 2.06 -1.30
C GLU A 18 -18.76 3.56 -1.57
N VAL A 19 -18.92 4.38 -0.53
CA VAL A 19 -18.98 5.85 -0.68
C VAL A 19 -17.68 6.41 -1.26
N ILE A 20 -16.51 5.92 -0.83
CA ILE A 20 -15.20 6.34 -1.35
C ILE A 20 -15.07 6.01 -2.84
N VAL A 21 -15.45 4.80 -3.23
CA VAL A 21 -15.42 4.35 -4.63
C VAL A 21 -16.43 5.12 -5.46
N GLU A 22 -17.62 5.39 -4.93
CA GLU A 22 -18.67 6.15 -5.62
C GLU A 22 -18.25 7.59 -5.91
N ASN A 23 -17.63 8.26 -4.94
CA ASN A 23 -17.07 9.60 -5.12
C ASN A 23 -15.99 9.63 -6.20
N SER A 24 -15.09 8.63 -6.21
CA SER A 24 -14.04 8.53 -7.23
C SER A 24 -14.62 8.15 -8.61
N TYR A 25 -15.66 7.34 -8.63
CA TYR A 25 -16.33 6.91 -9.87
C TYR A 25 -17.05 8.08 -10.54
N ALA A 26 -17.71 8.94 -9.78
CA ALA A 26 -18.47 10.10 -10.28
C ALA A 26 -17.63 11.03 -11.16
N THR A 27 -16.33 11.16 -10.88
CA THR A 27 -15.40 12.00 -11.65
C THR A 27 -14.62 11.23 -12.73
N SER A 28 -14.74 9.90 -12.79
CA SER A 28 -13.86 9.04 -13.59
C SER A 28 -14.25 8.84 -15.05
N ALA A 29 -15.43 9.35 -15.45
CA ALA A 29 -16.02 9.09 -16.77
C ALA A 29 -16.05 7.58 -17.15
N GLY A 30 -16.25 6.70 -16.16
CA GLY A 30 -16.30 5.23 -16.36
C GLY A 30 -14.93 4.58 -16.59
N LYS A 31 -13.83 5.27 -16.25
CA LYS A 31 -12.45 4.76 -16.37
C LYS A 31 -11.75 4.62 -15.02
N LEU A 32 -12.51 4.35 -13.96
CA LEU A 32 -11.97 4.11 -12.62
C LEU A 32 -11.25 2.76 -12.55
N VAL A 33 -10.05 2.76 -11.97
CA VAL A 33 -9.32 1.55 -11.61
C VAL A 33 -9.31 1.40 -10.09
N VAL A 34 -9.79 0.27 -9.57
CA VAL A 34 -9.75 -0.07 -8.16
C VAL A 34 -8.80 -1.24 -7.95
N TYR A 35 -7.78 -1.02 -7.13
CA TYR A 35 -6.83 -2.02 -6.68
C TYR A 35 -7.18 -2.46 -5.26
N LEU A 36 -7.32 -3.76 -5.07
CA LEU A 36 -7.74 -4.40 -3.83
C LEU A 36 -6.59 -5.28 -3.33
N GLU A 37 -5.95 -4.87 -2.23
CA GLU A 37 -4.81 -5.56 -1.64
C GLU A 37 -5.17 -6.22 -0.33
N GLY A 38 -5.03 -7.54 -0.29
CA GLY A 38 -5.18 -8.36 0.90
C GLY A 38 -4.30 -9.59 0.75
N GLY A 39 -4.25 -10.47 1.75
CA GLY A 39 -3.36 -11.62 1.69
C GLY A 39 -1.91 -11.27 1.92
N HIS A 40 -1.62 -10.21 2.68
CA HIS A 40 -0.25 -9.94 3.12
C HIS A 40 0.24 -11.11 3.98
N PHE A 41 1.40 -11.68 3.64
CA PHE A 41 1.98 -12.77 4.39
C PHE A 41 3.50 -12.64 4.50
N ASN A 42 4.05 -13.23 5.55
CA ASN A 42 5.50 -13.35 5.72
C ASN A 42 6.01 -14.59 5.00
N ARG A 43 7.01 -14.42 4.15
CA ARG A 43 7.55 -15.50 3.32
C ARG A 43 8.11 -16.68 4.11
N GLN A 44 8.56 -16.47 5.35
CA GLN A 44 9.12 -17.53 6.19
C GLN A 44 8.04 -18.38 6.85
N PHE A 45 6.88 -17.78 7.17
CA PHE A 45 5.80 -18.44 7.89
C PHE A 45 4.67 -18.92 6.97
N GLY A 46 4.61 -18.42 5.74
CA GLY A 46 3.49 -18.69 4.83
C GLY A 46 2.29 -17.81 5.14
N ALA A 47 1.12 -18.18 4.59
CA ALA A 47 -0.12 -17.44 4.78
C ALA A 47 -0.87 -17.93 6.02
N ASP A 48 -1.22 -17.00 6.90
CA ASP A 48 -2.01 -17.24 8.10
C ASP A 48 -3.49 -16.87 7.90
N GLU A 49 -4.28 -16.95 8.97
CA GLU A 49 -5.70 -16.61 8.96
C GLU A 49 -5.94 -15.15 8.56
N PHE A 50 -5.13 -14.22 9.08
CA PHE A 50 -5.19 -12.81 8.71
C PHE A 50 -5.01 -12.61 7.19
N ALA A 51 -4.01 -13.26 6.58
CA ALA A 51 -3.78 -13.20 5.14
C ALA A 51 -5.01 -13.71 4.36
N LEU A 52 -5.54 -14.87 4.71
CA LEU A 52 -6.69 -15.46 4.01
C LEU A 52 -7.97 -14.64 4.19
N ASN A 53 -8.21 -14.09 5.39
CA ASN A 53 -9.39 -13.30 5.71
C ASN A 53 -9.37 -11.93 5.02
N THR A 54 -8.24 -11.23 5.00
CA THR A 54 -8.11 -9.97 4.26
C THR A 54 -8.27 -10.17 2.75
N LEU A 55 -7.72 -11.28 2.20
CA LEU A 55 -7.92 -11.63 0.79
C LEU A 55 -9.39 -11.98 0.50
N SER A 56 -10.06 -12.67 1.42
CA SER A 56 -11.50 -12.96 1.35
C SER A 56 -12.34 -11.68 1.30
N ASP A 57 -12.03 -10.72 2.16
CA ASP A 57 -12.70 -9.42 2.22
C ASP A 57 -12.49 -8.59 0.95
N ALA A 58 -11.26 -8.56 0.43
CA ALA A 58 -10.95 -7.94 -0.85
C ALA A 58 -11.81 -8.55 -1.98
N VAL A 59 -11.95 -9.88 -2.03
CA VAL A 59 -12.82 -10.55 -3.02
C VAL A 59 -14.29 -10.24 -2.80
N ALA A 60 -14.77 -10.28 -1.56
CA ALA A 60 -16.16 -9.98 -1.23
C ALA A 60 -16.53 -8.55 -1.63
N PHE A 61 -15.67 -7.58 -1.34
CA PHE A 61 -15.86 -6.20 -1.77
C PHE A 61 -15.79 -6.06 -3.30
N GLY A 62 -14.84 -6.73 -3.96
CA GLY A 62 -14.78 -6.76 -5.42
C GLY A 62 -16.03 -7.34 -6.10
N LYS A 63 -16.66 -8.38 -5.51
CA LYS A 63 -17.97 -8.91 -5.97
C LYS A 63 -19.04 -7.83 -5.95
N LYS A 64 -19.13 -7.07 -4.85
CA LYS A 64 -20.09 -5.95 -4.71
C LYS A 64 -19.84 -4.89 -5.78
N LEU A 65 -18.58 -4.49 -5.98
CA LEU A 65 -18.22 -3.49 -6.96
C LEU A 65 -18.58 -3.92 -8.40
N ILE A 66 -18.30 -5.17 -8.79
CA ILE A 66 -18.69 -5.66 -10.13
C ILE A 66 -20.20 -5.75 -10.26
N SER A 67 -20.91 -6.19 -9.22
CA SER A 67 -22.37 -6.22 -9.25
C SER A 67 -22.97 -4.84 -9.48
N LYS A 68 -22.41 -3.80 -8.85
CA LYS A 68 -22.89 -2.41 -8.94
C LYS A 68 -22.48 -1.70 -10.24
N TYR A 69 -21.20 -1.80 -10.63
CA TYR A 69 -20.63 -1.00 -11.73
C TYR A 69 -20.31 -1.80 -13.00
N GLN A 70 -20.37 -3.13 -12.94
CA GLN A 70 -20.12 -4.04 -14.06
C GLN A 70 -18.77 -3.75 -14.76
N LYS A 71 -18.80 -3.45 -16.07
CA LYS A 71 -17.60 -3.22 -16.90
C LYS A 71 -17.03 -1.80 -16.79
N ASN A 72 -17.72 -0.90 -16.08
CA ASN A 72 -17.39 0.52 -15.97
C ASN A 72 -16.31 0.81 -14.92
N ILE A 73 -15.86 -0.21 -14.20
CA ILE A 73 -14.68 -0.15 -13.34
C ILE A 73 -13.71 -1.25 -13.76
N LYS A 74 -12.42 -1.04 -13.52
CA LYS A 74 -11.39 -2.07 -13.65
C LYS A 74 -10.96 -2.50 -12.25
N LEU A 75 -11.12 -3.78 -11.94
CA LEU A 75 -10.61 -4.35 -10.70
C LEU A 75 -9.24 -5.01 -10.91
N VAL A 76 -8.35 -4.80 -9.96
CA VAL A 76 -7.05 -5.48 -9.85
C VAL A 76 -6.89 -5.97 -8.42
N TYR A 77 -6.40 -7.20 -8.26
CA TYR A 77 -6.07 -7.76 -6.97
C TYR A 77 -4.56 -7.74 -6.75
N GLY A 78 -4.17 -7.52 -5.50
CA GLY A 78 -2.80 -7.36 -5.06
C GLY A 78 -2.48 -8.21 -3.83
N ILE A 79 -1.24 -8.69 -3.75
CA ILE A 79 -0.66 -9.33 -2.57
C ILE A 79 0.70 -8.68 -2.32
N LEU A 80 0.94 -8.26 -1.08
CA LEU A 80 2.26 -7.89 -0.60
C LEU A 80 2.91 -9.08 0.11
N VAL A 81 4.19 -9.33 -0.16
CA VAL A 81 4.97 -10.38 0.49
C VAL A 81 6.03 -9.73 1.37
N ASP A 82 5.97 -9.97 2.67
CA ASP A 82 7.07 -9.64 3.57
C ASP A 82 8.18 -10.68 3.39
N ASP A 83 9.18 -10.29 2.61
CA ASP A 83 10.40 -11.04 2.35
C ASP A 83 11.64 -10.31 2.89
N LEU A 84 11.48 -9.43 3.89
CA LEU A 84 12.59 -8.74 4.55
C LEU A 84 13.30 -9.63 5.59
N GLY A 85 12.55 -10.51 6.25
CA GLY A 85 13.01 -11.39 7.33
C GLY A 85 12.69 -10.86 8.73
N ILE A 86 12.97 -11.65 9.77
CA ILE A 86 12.62 -11.31 11.15
C ILE A 86 13.40 -10.08 11.63
N ALA A 87 12.64 -9.09 12.10
CA ALA A 87 13.03 -7.86 12.79
C ALA A 87 13.63 -6.73 11.94
N CYS A 88 12.75 -5.84 11.48
CA CYS A 88 13.04 -4.40 11.41
C CYS A 88 13.28 -3.84 12.82
N SER A 89 14.39 -4.21 13.48
CA SER A 89 14.82 -3.56 14.72
C SER A 89 15.38 -2.16 14.46
N GLU A 90 15.42 -1.32 15.50
CA GLU A 90 15.79 0.09 15.36
C GLU A 90 17.20 0.30 14.76
N ASP A 91 18.15 -0.61 15.01
CA ASP A 91 19.56 -0.33 14.75
C ASP A 91 20.20 -1.14 13.61
N SER A 92 19.69 -2.31 13.25
CA SER A 92 20.11 -3.03 12.04
C SER A 92 19.21 -4.22 11.74
N CYS A 93 19.07 -4.56 10.45
CA CYS A 93 18.55 -5.87 10.02
C CYS A 93 19.71 -6.88 10.06
N THR A 94 19.99 -7.46 11.22
CA THR A 94 20.74 -8.73 11.28
C THR A 94 19.76 -9.87 11.40
N LEU A 95 19.76 -10.75 10.39
CA LEU A 95 18.97 -11.97 10.37
C LEU A 95 19.40 -12.88 11.53
N PRO A 96 18.53 -13.20 12.50
CA PRO A 96 18.76 -14.36 13.35
C PRO A 96 18.67 -15.59 12.44
N GLN A 97 19.66 -16.48 12.49
CA GLN A 97 19.48 -17.83 11.95
C GLN A 97 18.46 -18.54 12.84
N LEU A 98 17.18 -18.47 12.44
CA LEU A 98 16.15 -19.34 12.99
C LEU A 98 16.10 -20.63 12.18
N GLU A 99 15.99 -21.73 12.92
CA GLU A 99 15.88 -23.08 12.39
C GLU A 99 14.74 -23.12 11.35
N LYS A 100 15.06 -23.69 10.18
CA LYS A 100 14.14 -23.86 9.06
C LYS A 100 12.86 -24.56 9.54
N ILE A 101 11.81 -23.79 9.76
CA ILE A 101 10.45 -24.30 9.68
C ILE A 101 10.08 -24.11 8.20
N SER A 102 9.68 -25.22 7.57
CA SER A 102 9.30 -25.41 6.16
C SER A 102 10.39 -25.26 5.07
N GLU A 103 10.26 -26.09 4.03
CA GLU A 103 11.11 -26.09 2.84
C GLU A 103 11.13 -24.69 2.21
N PRO A 104 12.29 -24.22 1.70
CA PRO A 104 12.37 -22.89 1.12
C PRO A 104 11.41 -22.79 -0.07
N GLN A 105 10.31 -22.05 0.11
CA GLN A 105 9.41 -21.69 -0.98
C GLN A 105 10.23 -21.05 -2.11
N THR A 106 10.11 -21.64 -3.30
CA THR A 106 10.82 -21.23 -4.51
C THR A 106 10.57 -19.75 -4.80
N ALA A 107 11.58 -19.04 -5.30
CA ALA A 107 11.45 -17.60 -5.58
C ALA A 107 10.32 -17.31 -6.58
N GLY A 108 9.22 -16.75 -6.07
CA GLY A 108 8.07 -16.32 -6.87
C GLY A 108 6.81 -17.17 -6.72
N GLU A 109 6.84 -18.23 -5.90
CA GLU A 109 5.65 -19.04 -5.61
C GLU A 109 4.87 -18.48 -4.42
N LEU A 110 3.54 -18.49 -4.52
CA LEU A 110 2.64 -18.16 -3.43
C LEU A 110 2.44 -19.40 -2.54
N PRO A 111 2.18 -19.25 -1.23
CA PRO A 111 1.78 -20.35 -0.36
C PRO A 111 0.60 -21.14 -0.94
N GLU A 112 0.56 -22.45 -0.70
CA GLU A 112 -0.47 -23.35 -1.23
C GLU A 112 -1.88 -22.89 -0.84
N GLU A 113 -2.04 -22.34 0.36
CA GLU A 113 -3.29 -21.82 0.89
C GLU A 113 -3.81 -20.65 0.04
N ILE A 114 -2.90 -19.74 -0.34
CA ILE A 114 -3.22 -18.60 -1.22
C ILE A 114 -3.51 -19.09 -2.64
N GLU A 115 -2.71 -20.01 -3.19
CA GLU A 115 -2.96 -20.56 -4.53
C GLU A 115 -4.32 -21.26 -4.59
N PHE A 116 -4.64 -22.08 -3.58
CA PHE A 116 -5.93 -22.74 -3.46
C PHE A 116 -7.09 -21.75 -3.34
N PHE A 117 -6.92 -20.71 -2.53
CA PHE A 117 -7.90 -19.64 -2.42
C PHE A 117 -8.14 -18.96 -3.78
N ILE A 118 -7.08 -18.61 -4.51
CA ILE A 118 -7.16 -17.96 -5.83
C ILE A 118 -7.88 -18.87 -6.82
N GLN A 119 -7.53 -20.15 -6.89
CA GLN A 119 -8.14 -21.12 -7.82
C GLN A 119 -9.65 -21.27 -7.62
N LYS A 120 -10.13 -21.15 -6.37
CA LYS A 120 -11.56 -21.20 -6.04
C LYS A 120 -12.33 -19.92 -6.39
N ASN A 121 -11.64 -18.80 -6.61
CA ASN A 121 -12.28 -17.50 -6.80
C ASN A 121 -12.17 -17.01 -8.25
N THR A 122 -13.29 -17.04 -8.99
CA THR A 122 -13.35 -16.65 -10.42
C THR A 122 -12.98 -15.19 -10.71
N LEU A 123 -12.92 -14.35 -9.68
CA LEU A 123 -12.58 -12.93 -9.78
C LEU A 123 -11.08 -12.67 -9.85
N ILE A 124 -10.30 -13.51 -9.18
CA ILE A 124 -8.85 -13.40 -9.20
C ILE A 124 -8.36 -14.27 -10.34
N LYS A 125 -7.87 -13.63 -11.41
CA LYS A 125 -7.15 -14.34 -12.45
C LYS A 125 -5.66 -14.32 -12.10
N ARG A 126 -5.05 -15.49 -11.96
CA ARG A 126 -3.66 -15.65 -11.52
C ARG A 126 -2.64 -14.86 -12.36
N ASP A 127 -2.88 -14.72 -13.66
CA ASP A 127 -2.08 -13.93 -14.61
C ASP A 127 -2.22 -12.41 -14.43
N LYS A 128 -3.28 -11.98 -13.74
CA LYS A 128 -3.63 -10.58 -13.51
C LYS A 128 -3.43 -10.11 -12.08
N LEU A 129 -3.16 -11.05 -11.17
CA LEU A 129 -2.80 -10.80 -9.78
C LEU A 129 -1.45 -10.09 -9.75
N MET A 130 -1.37 -8.99 -9.02
CA MET A 130 -0.11 -8.31 -8.76
C MET A 130 0.47 -8.83 -7.44
N VAL A 131 1.73 -9.25 -7.47
CA VAL A 131 2.46 -9.69 -6.27
C VAL A 131 3.66 -8.78 -6.10
N PHE A 132 3.76 -8.15 -4.94
CA PHE A 132 4.82 -7.22 -4.58
C PHE A 132 5.70 -7.80 -3.46
N SER A 133 6.97 -7.42 -3.44
CA SER A 133 7.96 -7.86 -2.44
C SER A 133 8.40 -6.63 -1.64
N GLU A 134 8.31 -6.70 -0.32
CA GLU A 134 8.77 -5.62 0.56
C GLU A 134 10.27 -5.32 0.37
N ARG A 135 11.10 -6.34 0.12
CA ARG A 135 12.52 -6.18 -0.22
C ARG A 135 12.73 -5.36 -1.48
N THR A 136 11.90 -5.58 -2.50
CA THR A 136 11.94 -4.80 -3.74
C THR A 136 11.56 -3.35 -3.47
N SER A 137 10.47 -3.13 -2.73
CA SER A 137 10.02 -1.80 -2.30
C SER A 137 11.07 -1.09 -1.45
N LYS A 138 11.75 -1.79 -0.54
CA LYS A 138 12.86 -1.25 0.27
C LYS A 138 14.02 -0.77 -0.59
N ASN A 139 14.47 -1.58 -1.54
CA ASN A 139 15.61 -1.21 -2.38
C ASN A 139 15.25 0.00 -3.27
N ARG A 140 14.04 0.03 -3.82
CA ARG A 140 13.55 1.17 -4.62
C ARG A 140 13.29 2.42 -3.79
N SER A 141 12.89 2.28 -2.52
CA SER A 141 12.64 3.43 -1.64
C SER A 141 13.93 4.19 -1.34
N ILE A 142 15.04 3.47 -1.13
CA ILE A 142 16.38 4.06 -0.98
C ILE A 142 16.73 4.89 -2.21
N GLU A 143 16.52 4.36 -3.41
CA GLU A 143 16.80 5.09 -4.66
C GLU A 143 15.88 6.30 -4.85
N SER A 144 14.59 6.18 -4.48
CA SER A 144 13.66 7.30 -4.46
C SER A 144 14.11 8.41 -3.49
N ILE A 145 14.59 8.05 -2.30
CA ILE A 145 15.08 9.00 -1.29
C ILE A 145 16.36 9.68 -1.79
N LYS A 146 17.34 8.92 -2.29
CA LYS A 146 18.57 9.47 -2.88
C LYS A 146 18.25 10.44 -4.01
N LYS A 147 17.31 10.09 -4.89
CA LYS A 147 16.88 10.97 -5.97
C LYS A 147 16.22 12.24 -5.44
N LYS A 148 15.32 12.15 -4.47
CA LYS A 148 14.68 13.32 -3.85
C LYS A 148 15.72 14.24 -3.21
N LEU A 149 16.67 13.71 -2.46
CA LEU A 149 17.77 14.50 -1.86
C LEU A 149 18.64 15.22 -2.89
N LYS A 150 18.80 14.67 -4.10
CA LYS A 150 19.54 15.31 -5.21
C LYS A 150 18.69 16.35 -5.96
N ASP A 151 17.41 16.05 -6.18
CA ASP A 151 16.51 16.90 -6.97
C ASP A 151 16.04 18.13 -6.17
N ASN A 152 15.48 17.92 -4.98
CA ASN A 152 14.88 18.94 -4.11
C ASN A 152 14.57 18.35 -2.72
N THR A 153 14.99 19.04 -1.65
CA THR A 153 14.77 18.63 -0.25
C THR A 153 13.45 19.13 0.34
N GLU A 154 12.60 19.82 -0.42
CA GLU A 154 11.27 20.22 0.03
C GLU A 154 10.45 19.02 0.53
N GLY A 155 9.84 19.19 1.70
CA GLY A 155 9.11 18.13 2.39
C GLY A 155 10.00 17.20 3.22
N LEU A 156 11.32 17.45 3.29
CA LEU A 156 12.27 16.66 4.08
C LEU A 156 12.97 17.52 5.14
N LEU A 157 13.17 16.93 6.31
CA LEU A 157 14.01 17.46 7.39
C LEU A 157 15.20 16.50 7.60
N ILE A 158 16.41 17.03 7.55
CA ILE A 158 17.65 16.24 7.69
C ILE A 158 18.28 16.59 9.05
N THR A 159 18.41 15.62 9.94
CA THR A 159 18.97 15.82 11.29
C THR A 159 20.17 14.91 11.53
N GLU A 160 21.27 15.47 12.02
CA GLU A 160 22.44 14.69 12.42
C GLU A 160 22.31 14.22 13.87
N ASN A 161 22.38 12.90 14.08
CA ASN A 161 22.26 12.25 15.39
C ASN A 161 23.55 11.52 15.79
N GLY A 162 24.71 12.17 15.62
CA GLY A 162 26.03 11.65 16.02
C GLY A 162 26.51 10.43 15.22
N SER A 163 25.84 9.28 15.37
CA SER A 163 26.17 8.01 14.70
C SER A 163 25.55 7.85 13.31
N HIS A 164 24.54 8.64 12.98
CA HIS A 164 23.86 8.62 11.69
C HIS A 164 23.13 9.93 11.41
N THR A 165 22.82 10.17 10.15
CA THR A 165 21.89 11.22 9.72
C THR A 165 20.49 10.62 9.56
N GLU A 166 19.49 11.25 10.15
CA GLU A 166 18.08 10.91 9.90
C GLU A 166 17.51 11.77 8.79
N ILE A 167 16.82 11.13 7.86
CA ILE A 167 16.05 11.77 6.80
C ILE A 167 14.58 11.61 7.18
N LYS A 168 13.97 12.70 7.63
CA LYS A 168 12.58 12.76 8.07
C LYS A 168 11.71 13.39 7.01
N LEU A 169 10.48 12.94 6.90
CA LEU A 169 9.44 13.68 6.20
C LEU A 169 8.98 14.84 7.10
N SER A 170 8.85 16.03 6.56
CA SER A 170 8.33 17.20 7.27
C SER A 170 7.49 18.03 6.30
N ALA A 171 6.19 18.10 6.57
CA ALA A 171 5.23 18.86 5.78
C ALA A 171 4.27 19.61 6.72
N PRO A 172 3.60 20.67 6.25
CA PRO A 172 2.54 21.32 7.02
C PRO A 172 1.51 20.28 7.50
N ASP A 173 1.10 20.40 8.76
CA ASP A 173 0.12 19.52 9.41
C ASP A 173 0.53 18.03 9.54
N VAL A 174 1.79 17.70 9.30
CA VAL A 174 2.33 16.34 9.46
C VAL A 174 3.40 16.33 10.55
N ILE A 175 3.17 15.52 11.60
CA ILE A 175 4.19 15.25 12.62
C ILE A 175 5.38 14.57 11.91
N PRO A 176 6.62 15.11 12.01
CA PRO A 176 7.75 14.55 11.30
C PRO A 176 8.04 13.09 11.69
N PHE A 177 8.34 12.25 10.70
CA PHE A 177 8.68 10.85 10.91
C PHE A 177 9.86 10.42 10.02
N VAL A 178 10.60 9.41 10.46
CA VAL A 178 11.84 8.97 9.78
C VAL A 178 11.51 8.10 8.58
N LEU A 179 12.04 8.49 7.40
CA LEU A 179 11.98 7.70 6.18
C LEU A 179 13.22 6.81 6.02
N ALA A 180 14.39 7.34 6.36
CA ALA A 180 15.64 6.60 6.28
C ALA A 180 16.67 7.12 7.28
N ARG A 181 17.61 6.25 7.63
CA ARG A 181 18.87 6.60 8.30
C ARG A 181 20.02 6.46 7.31
N LYS A 182 20.99 7.37 7.39
CA LYS A 182 22.21 7.35 6.59
C LYS A 182 23.42 7.29 7.52
N ASN A 183 24.29 6.30 7.35
CA ASN A 183 25.58 6.21 8.03
C ASN A 183 26.68 6.10 6.96
N GLY A 184 27.50 7.15 6.82
CA GLY A 184 28.38 7.29 5.67
C GLY A 184 27.59 7.22 4.35
N ASP A 185 27.92 6.28 3.48
CA ASP A 185 27.21 6.06 2.20
C ASP A 185 26.07 5.02 2.28
N VAL A 186 25.88 4.41 3.45
CA VAL A 186 24.88 3.36 3.63
C VAL A 186 23.54 3.98 4.04
N PHE A 187 22.50 3.66 3.28
CA PHE A 187 21.12 4.06 3.57
C PHE A 187 20.32 2.87 4.09
N THR A 188 19.59 3.10 5.18
CA THR A 188 18.65 2.14 5.77
C THR A 188 17.25 2.75 5.72
N ALA A 189 16.41 2.25 4.82
CA ALA A 189 15.01 2.65 4.76
C ALA A 189 14.22 2.13 5.97
N LYS A 190 13.30 2.95 6.48
CA LYS A 190 12.34 2.58 7.52
C LYS A 190 10.99 2.23 6.90
N CYS A 191 10.12 1.55 7.65
CA CYS A 191 8.85 1.02 7.14
C CYS A 191 7.99 2.04 6.39
N PRO A 192 7.84 3.31 6.85
CA PRO A 192 7.09 4.32 6.08
C PRO A 192 7.64 4.53 4.67
N ALA A 193 8.96 4.49 4.47
CA ALA A 193 9.56 4.62 3.14
C ALA A 193 9.29 3.39 2.25
N ILE A 194 9.23 2.19 2.84
CA ILE A 194 8.92 0.95 2.14
C ILE A 194 7.47 0.99 1.66
N ILE A 195 6.52 1.34 2.53
CA ILE A 195 5.10 1.46 2.17
C ILE A 195 4.85 2.59 1.16
N PHE A 196 5.49 3.75 1.33
CA PHE A 196 5.48 4.81 0.32
C PHE A 196 5.86 4.29 -1.07
N GLN A 197 6.98 3.56 -1.14
CA GLN A 197 7.46 3.03 -2.40
C GLN A 197 6.54 1.93 -2.95
N HIS A 198 5.94 1.14 -2.08
CA HIS A 198 4.95 0.13 -2.45
C HIS A 198 3.74 0.75 -3.16
N TYR A 199 3.09 1.76 -2.57
CA TYR A 199 1.98 2.46 -3.25
C TYR A 199 2.41 3.13 -4.55
N LYS A 200 3.62 3.70 -4.60
CA LYS A 200 4.19 4.25 -5.82
C LYS A 200 4.37 3.18 -6.91
N ASP A 201 4.81 1.98 -6.53
CA ASP A 201 5.00 0.84 -7.43
C ASP A 201 3.66 0.28 -7.93
N ILE A 202 2.65 0.17 -7.05
CA ILE A 202 1.27 -0.18 -7.41
C ILE A 202 0.76 0.79 -8.45
N LEU A 203 0.77 2.09 -8.14
CA LEU A 203 0.27 3.12 -9.05
C LEU A 203 1.00 3.09 -10.40
N PHE A 204 2.32 2.91 -10.39
CA PHE A 204 3.11 2.78 -11.61
C PHE A 204 2.64 1.61 -12.47
N LYS A 205 2.44 0.42 -11.87
CA LYS A 205 1.94 -0.77 -12.57
C LYS A 205 0.51 -0.60 -13.07
N LEU A 206 -0.36 0.03 -12.29
CA LEU A 206 -1.74 0.32 -12.72
C LEU A 206 -1.76 1.26 -13.92
N LYS A 207 -0.97 2.33 -13.91
CA LYS A 207 -0.87 3.28 -15.04
C LYS A 207 -0.29 2.64 -16.30
N GLN A 208 0.67 1.73 -16.16
CA GLN A 208 1.18 0.96 -17.31
C GLN A 208 0.11 0.07 -17.92
N ARG A 209 -0.75 -0.53 -17.08
CA ARG A 209 -1.78 -1.48 -17.50
C ARG A 209 -3.06 -0.80 -18.01
N PHE A 210 -3.41 0.36 -17.48
CA PHE A 210 -4.62 1.11 -17.80
C PHE A 210 -4.26 2.54 -18.20
N ILE A 211 -3.63 2.67 -19.37
CA ILE A 211 -3.10 3.95 -19.88
C ILE A 211 -4.14 5.06 -20.03
N GLU A 212 -5.42 4.70 -20.19
CA GLU A 212 -6.51 5.65 -20.34
C GLU A 212 -7.16 6.06 -19.02
N ALA A 213 -6.82 5.40 -17.92
CA ALA A 213 -7.37 5.71 -16.61
C ALA A 213 -6.62 6.89 -15.98
N ARG A 214 -7.39 7.82 -15.42
CA ARG A 214 -6.87 8.93 -14.63
C ARG A 214 -7.28 8.85 -13.16
N ASP A 215 -8.19 7.95 -12.81
CA ASP A 215 -8.73 7.82 -11.46
C ASP A 215 -8.38 6.44 -10.91
N PHE A 216 -7.66 6.42 -9.80
CA PHE A 216 -7.16 5.22 -9.16
C PHE A 216 -7.60 5.20 -7.70
N VAL A 217 -8.11 4.06 -7.26
CA VAL A 217 -8.42 3.80 -5.85
C VAL A 217 -7.60 2.59 -5.42
N ILE A 218 -6.76 2.75 -4.41
CA ILE A 218 -6.04 1.66 -3.73
C ILE A 218 -6.79 1.41 -2.43
N ILE A 219 -7.17 0.16 -2.20
CA ILE A 219 -7.78 -0.30 -0.97
C ILE A 219 -6.87 -1.39 -0.40
N ASP A 220 -6.32 -1.14 0.78
CA ASP A 220 -5.27 -1.93 1.41
C ASP A 220 -5.75 -2.38 2.79
N TRP A 221 -5.89 -3.70 2.95
CA TRP A 221 -6.21 -4.34 4.22
C TRP A 221 -4.91 -4.74 4.93
N SER A 222 -4.73 -4.18 6.12
CA SER A 222 -3.51 -4.30 6.93
C SER A 222 -3.87 -4.68 8.37
N ASP A 223 -2.89 -5.21 9.10
CA ASP A 223 -2.98 -5.45 10.53
C ASP A 223 -3.00 -4.10 11.29
N PHE A 224 -3.74 -3.99 12.39
CA PHE A 224 -3.77 -2.76 13.19
C PHE A 224 -2.42 -2.38 13.79
N SER A 225 -1.55 -3.34 14.09
CA SER A 225 -0.16 -3.09 14.52
C SER A 225 0.66 -2.34 13.46
N ASP A 226 0.26 -2.45 12.20
CA ASP A 226 0.88 -1.78 11.06
C ASP A 226 0.30 -0.38 10.78
N HIS A 227 -0.68 0.06 11.56
CA HIS A 227 -1.36 1.34 11.39
C HIS A 227 -0.40 2.51 11.14
N ASN A 228 0.58 2.70 12.04
CA ASN A 228 1.48 3.84 11.96
C ASN A 228 2.36 3.79 10.72
N LYS A 229 2.96 2.63 10.38
CA LYS A 229 3.84 2.52 9.21
C LYS A 229 3.07 2.75 7.91
N VAL A 230 1.83 2.29 7.85
CA VAL A 230 0.96 2.38 6.67
C VAL A 230 0.46 3.81 6.45
N VAL A 231 -0.09 4.45 7.49
CA VAL A 231 -0.58 5.83 7.42
C VAL A 231 0.56 6.81 7.10
N GLN A 232 1.73 6.62 7.72
CA GLN A 232 2.91 7.42 7.41
C GLN A 232 3.42 7.17 5.98
N GLY A 233 3.40 5.92 5.49
CA GLY A 233 3.77 5.60 4.11
C GLY A 233 2.84 6.23 3.07
N ARG A 234 1.52 6.18 3.30
CA ARG A 234 0.52 6.90 2.50
C ARG A 234 0.80 8.40 2.48
N THR A 235 1.08 8.98 3.64
CA THR A 235 1.39 10.42 3.78
C THR A 235 2.70 10.78 3.07
N ALA A 236 3.70 9.92 3.13
CA ALA A 236 4.95 10.12 2.43
C ALA A 236 4.76 10.11 0.91
N LEU A 237 3.84 9.31 0.37
CA LEU A 237 3.49 9.36 -1.06
C LEU A 237 2.98 10.74 -1.47
N THR A 238 2.05 11.31 -0.71
CA THR A 238 1.44 12.60 -1.07
C THR A 238 2.45 13.75 -1.09
N VAL A 239 3.42 13.72 -0.16
CA VAL A 239 4.45 14.77 -0.01
C VAL A 239 5.65 14.54 -0.95
N MET A 240 6.07 13.29 -1.14
CA MET A 240 7.28 12.99 -1.95
C MET A 240 7.00 12.91 -3.44
N GLN A 241 5.76 12.69 -3.86
CA GLN A 241 5.40 12.56 -5.26
C GLN A 241 5.29 13.95 -5.92
N LYS A 242 5.96 14.13 -7.06
CA LYS A 242 5.75 15.32 -7.91
C LYS A 242 4.30 15.33 -8.39
N PRO A 243 3.65 16.49 -8.61
CA PRO A 243 2.29 16.54 -9.17
C PRO A 243 2.18 15.69 -10.44
N GLN A 244 1.07 14.97 -10.59
CA GLN A 244 0.84 14.06 -11.71
C GLN A 244 -0.51 14.36 -12.38
N ASN A 245 -0.73 13.84 -13.58
CA ASN A 245 -2.03 13.95 -14.25
C ASN A 245 -2.93 12.74 -13.90
N HIS A 246 -3.20 12.53 -12.62
CA HIS A 246 -4.16 11.53 -12.15
C HIS A 246 -4.72 11.91 -10.76
N ASN A 247 -5.84 11.30 -10.43
CA ASN A 247 -6.45 11.27 -9.11
C ASN A 247 -6.13 9.93 -8.46
N LEU A 248 -5.70 9.97 -7.20
CA LEU A 248 -5.40 8.80 -6.40
C LEU A 248 -6.11 8.89 -5.06
N THR A 249 -6.91 7.89 -4.74
CA THR A 249 -7.42 7.68 -3.39
C THR A 249 -6.80 6.43 -2.81
N ILE A 250 -6.27 6.51 -1.59
CA ILE A 250 -5.78 5.34 -0.84
C ILE A 250 -6.63 5.21 0.40
N ALA A 251 -7.33 4.09 0.53
CA ALA A 251 -8.08 3.69 1.71
C ALA A 251 -7.35 2.52 2.39
N ASN A 252 -7.08 2.67 3.68
CA ASN A 252 -6.48 1.64 4.51
C ASN A 252 -7.54 1.11 5.49
N ILE A 253 -7.67 -0.20 5.55
CA ILE A 253 -8.50 -0.91 6.51
C ILE A 253 -7.56 -1.65 7.45
N PHE A 254 -7.67 -1.37 8.74
CA PHE A 254 -6.83 -1.94 9.78
C PHE A 254 -7.66 -2.93 10.60
N PHE A 255 -7.38 -4.21 10.49
CA PHE A 255 -8.05 -5.22 11.30
C PHE A 255 -7.43 -5.28 12.70
N GLY A 256 -8.27 -5.19 13.72
CA GLY A 256 -7.90 -5.36 15.13
C GLY A 256 -7.89 -6.82 15.59
N ASP A 257 -8.33 -7.74 14.74
CA ASP A 257 -8.32 -9.20 14.91
C ASP A 257 -8.12 -9.88 13.54
N ASP A 258 -7.79 -11.16 13.51
CA ASP A 258 -7.47 -11.87 12.26
C ASP A 258 -8.69 -12.02 11.31
N GLU A 259 -9.91 -11.87 11.83
CA GLU A 259 -11.16 -12.11 11.11
C GLU A 259 -11.77 -10.82 10.52
N GLY A 260 -11.27 -9.65 10.94
CA GLY A 260 -11.80 -8.33 10.60
C GLY A 260 -13.10 -7.98 11.30
N HIS A 261 -13.44 -8.64 12.41
CA HIS A 261 -14.65 -8.30 13.18
C HIS A 261 -14.56 -6.89 13.76
N ILE A 262 -13.37 -6.52 14.19
CA ILE A 262 -12.99 -5.18 14.62
C ILE A 262 -12.11 -4.56 13.54
N ALA A 263 -12.52 -3.43 12.95
CA ALA A 263 -11.72 -2.75 11.95
C ALA A 263 -11.75 -1.23 12.09
N LYS A 264 -10.65 -0.57 11.73
CA LYS A 264 -10.56 0.89 11.58
C LYS A 264 -10.30 1.22 10.12
N MET A 265 -11.01 2.21 9.57
CA MET A 265 -10.79 2.66 8.21
C MET A 265 -10.29 4.10 8.19
N GLU A 266 -9.24 4.34 7.41
CA GLU A 266 -8.75 5.68 7.10
C GLU A 266 -8.52 5.84 5.61
N TYR A 267 -8.67 7.05 5.06
CA TYR A 267 -8.35 7.28 3.66
C TYR A 267 -7.80 8.67 3.40
N SER A 268 -7.08 8.80 2.28
CA SER A 268 -6.66 10.09 1.74
C SER A 268 -6.94 10.14 0.24
N ALA A 269 -7.47 11.27 -0.23
CA ALA A 269 -7.61 11.56 -1.65
C ALA A 269 -6.58 12.62 -2.07
N VAL A 270 -5.84 12.32 -3.14
CA VAL A 270 -4.89 13.21 -3.80
C VAL A 270 -5.42 13.48 -5.19
N SER A 271 -5.92 14.69 -5.41
CA SER A 271 -6.22 15.20 -6.75
C SER A 271 -5.06 16.05 -7.22
N SER A 272 -4.48 15.71 -8.37
CA SER A 272 -3.40 16.50 -8.98
C SER A 272 -3.73 16.96 -10.41
N ILE A 273 -4.99 16.82 -10.81
CA ILE A 273 -5.49 17.42 -12.05
C ILE A 273 -5.55 18.93 -11.84
N LYS A 274 -4.58 19.65 -12.42
CA LYS A 274 -4.78 21.07 -12.69
C LYS A 274 -6.02 21.17 -13.58
N ALA A 275 -7.02 21.95 -13.18
CA ALA A 275 -8.08 22.36 -14.08
C ALA A 275 -7.41 22.86 -15.35
N ASP A 276 -7.70 22.25 -16.50
CA ASP A 276 -7.22 22.75 -17.78
C ASP A 276 -7.77 24.18 -17.89
N PRO A 277 -6.93 25.23 -17.84
CA PRO A 277 -7.40 26.53 -18.20
C PRO A 277 -7.59 26.49 -19.71
N MET A 278 -8.84 26.62 -20.15
CA MET A 278 -9.30 26.83 -21.54
C MET A 278 -9.76 25.58 -22.31
N VAL A 279 -11.04 25.25 -22.13
CA VAL A 279 -11.96 25.02 -23.26
C VAL A 279 -13.31 25.68 -22.94
N VAL A 280 -13.40 27.00 -23.14
CA VAL A 280 -14.53 27.73 -23.76
C VAL A 280 -13.93 28.97 -24.43
#